data_AF-A0A0W0F8B2-F1
#
_entry.id   AF-A0A0W0F8B2-F1
#
_cell.length_a   1.000
_cell.length_b   1.000
_cell.length_c   1.000
_cell.angle_alpha   90.00
_cell.angle_beta   90.00
_cell.angle_gamma   90.00
#
_symmetry.space_group_name_H-M   'P 1'
#
loop_
_entity.id
_entity.type
_entity.pdbx_description
1 polymer ?
#
loop_
_entity_poly.entity_id
_entity_poly.type
_entity_poly.pdbx_seq_one_letter_code
_entity_poly.pdbx_strand_id
1 'polypeptide(L)'
;MSSKIISDPTGLAAAISEAPDGAVIVVIVIVVLALALTLYRLLRLFYPCLTLVELDKAESNLDATFDNAVETGCLIGRESELITQARLRLKRKASEIRSRSLQSASSIWKTCLGFDPELLSEIIEWSNSAEKLRRDILAIVENDNRYRYDIELSRRENVVNRVSTASPT
;
A
#
# COMPACT_ATOMS: atom_id res chain seq x y z
N MET A 1 -7.81 -60.73 -14.35
CA MET A 1 -9.16 -60.21 -14.10
C MET A 1 -9.02 -58.88 -13.39
N SER A 2 -8.94 -57.81 -14.17
CA SER A 2 -9.99 -56.78 -14.34
C SER A 2 -10.06 -55.82 -13.15
N SER A 3 -9.31 -54.73 -13.29
CA SER A 3 -9.50 -53.48 -12.59
C SER A 3 -10.90 -52.95 -12.89
N LYS A 4 -11.64 -52.56 -11.85
CA LYS A 4 -12.85 -51.75 -11.99
C LYS A 4 -12.88 -50.73 -10.87
N ILE A 5 -12.04 -49.71 -10.99
CA ILE A 5 -12.22 -48.47 -10.24
C ILE A 5 -13.38 -47.75 -10.93
N ILE A 6 -14.59 -48.00 -10.43
CA ILE A 6 -15.78 -47.27 -10.81
C ILE A 6 -15.66 -45.89 -10.15
N SER A 7 -15.24 -44.91 -10.93
CA SER A 7 -15.30 -43.49 -10.57
C SER A 7 -16.76 -43.05 -10.64
N ASP A 8 -17.53 -43.31 -9.58
CA ASP A 8 -18.90 -42.83 -9.46
C ASP A 8 -18.91 -41.50 -8.66
N PRO A 9 -19.10 -40.34 -9.31
CA PRO A 9 -19.25 -39.07 -8.58
C PRO A 9 -20.52 -39.05 -7.71
N THR A 10 -21.46 -39.95 -7.98
CA THR A 10 -22.71 -40.11 -7.24
C THR A 10 -22.49 -40.76 -5.88
N GLY A 11 -21.51 -41.66 -5.76
CA GLY A 11 -21.15 -42.30 -4.49
C GLY A 11 -20.50 -41.33 -3.50
N LEU A 12 -19.75 -40.34 -3.99
CA LEU A 12 -19.19 -39.29 -3.16
C LEU A 12 -20.30 -38.38 -2.60
N ALA A 13 -21.26 -37.99 -3.44
CA ALA A 13 -22.41 -37.18 -3.03
C ALA A 13 -23.33 -37.93 -2.05
N ALA A 14 -23.52 -39.24 -2.25
CA ALA A 14 -24.31 -40.08 -1.35
C ALA A 14 -23.63 -40.30 0.01
N ALA A 15 -22.31 -40.49 0.05
CA ALA A 15 -21.56 -40.63 1.30
C ALA A 15 -21.54 -39.34 2.14
N ILE A 16 -21.55 -38.17 1.48
CA ILE A 16 -21.68 -36.86 2.16
C ILE A 16 -23.10 -36.68 2.74
N SER A 17 -24.11 -37.36 2.17
CA SER A 17 -25.49 -37.31 2.65
C SER A 17 -25.76 -38.18 3.88
N GLU A 18 -24.93 -39.18 4.18
CA GLU A 18 -25.11 -40.10 5.32
C GLU A 18 -24.40 -39.65 6.60
N ALA A 19 -23.44 -38.73 6.51
CA ALA A 19 -22.77 -38.15 7.67
C ALA A 19 -23.13 -36.65 7.77
N PRO A 20 -24.04 -36.23 8.68
CA PRO A 20 -24.40 -34.82 8.84
C PRO A 20 -23.16 -33.93 9.09
N ASP A 21 -22.10 -34.49 9.66
CA ASP A 21 -20.84 -33.82 9.91
C ASP A 21 -20.07 -33.48 8.61
N GLY A 22 -20.16 -34.32 7.58
CA GLY A 22 -19.45 -34.11 6.30
C GLY A 22 -20.03 -32.93 5.51
N ALA A 23 -21.35 -32.85 5.40
CA ALA A 23 -22.03 -31.73 4.75
C ALA A 23 -21.79 -30.41 5.50
N VAL A 24 -21.82 -30.44 6.84
CA VAL A 24 -21.52 -29.27 7.68
C VAL A 24 -20.08 -28.80 7.49
N ILE A 25 -19.10 -29.71 7.45
CA ILE A 25 -17.70 -29.37 7.17
C ILE A 25 -17.56 -28.71 5.78
N VAL A 26 -18.20 -29.25 4.76
CA VAL A 26 -18.16 -28.68 3.40
C VAL A 26 -18.75 -27.27 3.38
N VAL A 27 -19.89 -27.05 4.03
CA VAL A 27 -20.51 -25.71 4.14
C VAL A 27 -19.57 -24.74 4.87
N ILE A 28 -18.95 -25.17 5.99
CA ILE A 28 -17.99 -24.35 6.72
C ILE A 28 -16.81 -23.97 5.83
N VAL A 29 -16.24 -24.92 5.10
CA VAL A 29 -15.11 -24.66 4.19
C VAL A 29 -15.48 -23.65 3.10
N ILE A 30 -16.66 -23.78 2.50
CA ILE A 30 -17.16 -22.84 1.48
C ILE A 30 -17.33 -21.43 2.07
N VAL A 31 -17.92 -21.34 3.27
CA VAL A 31 -18.12 -20.04 3.96
C VAL A 31 -16.78 -19.39 4.29
N VAL A 32 -15.80 -20.15 4.79
CA VAL A 32 -14.45 -19.65 5.09
C VAL A 32 -13.75 -19.16 3.83
N LEU A 33 -13.84 -19.90 2.71
CA LEU A 33 -13.29 -19.49 1.41
C LEU A 33 -13.94 -18.21 0.90
N ALA A 34 -15.27 -18.08 1.00
CA ALA A 34 -15.98 -16.88 0.61
C ALA A 34 -15.55 -15.67 1.46
N LEU A 35 -15.44 -15.85 2.78
CA LEU A 35 -14.92 -14.84 3.70
C LEU A 35 -13.49 -14.42 3.33
N ALA A 36 -12.59 -15.38 3.10
CA ALA A 36 -11.21 -15.10 2.70
C ALA A 36 -11.14 -14.29 1.39
N LEU A 37 -11.97 -14.63 0.39
CA LEU A 37 -12.05 -13.90 -0.87
C LEU A 37 -12.60 -12.47 -0.70
N THR A 38 -13.62 -12.30 0.14
CA THR A 38 -14.16 -10.95 0.44
C THR A 38 -13.16 -10.08 1.18
N LEU A 39 -12.48 -10.64 2.19
CA LEU A 39 -11.39 -9.98 2.91
C LEU A 39 -10.25 -9.63 1.96
N TYR A 40 -9.88 -10.52 1.05
CA TYR A 40 -8.87 -10.24 0.04
C TYR A 40 -9.26 -9.07 -0.88
N ARG A 41 -10.50 -9.05 -1.38
CA ARG A 41 -11.00 -7.91 -2.19
C ARG A 41 -11.00 -6.62 -1.40
N LEU A 42 -11.39 -6.67 -0.13
CA LEU A 42 -11.39 -5.51 0.75
C LEU A 42 -9.96 -5.00 0.98
N LEU A 43 -9.03 -5.90 1.27
CA LEU A 43 -7.61 -5.57 1.39
C LEU A 43 -7.08 -4.95 0.10
N ARG A 44 -7.46 -5.46 -1.06
CA ARG A 44 -7.07 -4.88 -2.36
C ARG A 44 -7.66 -3.50 -2.63
N LEU A 45 -8.82 -3.22 -2.06
CA LEU A 45 -9.43 -1.90 -2.10
C LEU A 45 -8.62 -0.89 -1.27
N PHE A 46 -8.18 -1.27 -0.07
CA PHE A 46 -7.46 -0.39 0.85
C PHE A 46 -5.95 -0.31 0.58
N TYR A 47 -5.37 -1.40 0.10
CA TYR A 47 -3.94 -1.57 -0.10
C TYR A 47 -3.69 -1.99 -1.55
N PRO A 48 -3.63 -1.05 -2.50
CA PRO A 48 -3.38 -1.37 -3.90
C PRO A 48 -1.96 -1.93 -4.13
N CYS A 49 -1.11 -2.02 -3.09
CA CYS A 49 0.29 -2.43 -3.12
C CYS A 49 0.49 -3.91 -2.74
N LEU A 50 -0.48 -4.78 -3.00
CA LEU A 50 -0.48 -6.18 -2.52
C LEU A 50 0.53 -7.08 -3.23
N THR A 51 0.79 -6.81 -4.50
CA THR A 51 1.77 -7.57 -5.28
C THR A 51 3.13 -6.89 -5.24
N LEU A 52 4.21 -7.65 -5.48
CA LEU A 52 5.56 -7.08 -5.54
C LEU A 52 5.70 -5.99 -6.62
N VAL A 53 4.96 -6.10 -7.72
CA VAL A 53 4.98 -5.10 -8.80
C VAL A 53 4.30 -3.80 -8.34
N GLU A 54 3.15 -3.91 -7.66
CA GLU A 54 2.46 -2.75 -7.11
C GLU A 54 3.26 -2.12 -5.96
N LEU A 55 3.95 -2.93 -5.15
CA LEU A 55 4.89 -2.48 -4.12
C LEU A 55 6.02 -1.64 -4.73
N ASP A 56 6.63 -2.11 -5.83
CA ASP A 56 7.69 -1.40 -6.54
C ASP A 56 7.22 -0.08 -7.12
N LYS A 57 6.01 -0.08 -7.71
CA LYS A 57 5.35 1.14 -8.19
C LYS A 57 5.08 2.13 -7.05
N ALA A 58 4.63 1.65 -5.90
CA ALA A 58 4.39 2.48 -4.73
C ALA A 58 5.69 3.07 -4.16
N GLU A 59 6.78 2.29 -4.14
CA GLU A 59 8.11 2.77 -3.76
C GLU A 59 8.60 3.86 -4.70
N SER A 60 8.46 3.65 -6.02
CA SER A 60 8.83 4.64 -7.04
C SER A 60 8.02 5.95 -6.92
N ASN A 61 6.72 5.87 -6.63
CA ASN A 61 5.88 7.05 -6.44
C ASN A 61 6.28 7.84 -5.18
N LEU A 62 6.59 7.13 -4.08
CA LEU A 62 7.10 7.75 -2.85
C LEU A 62 8.45 8.43 -3.11
N ASP A 63 9.34 7.78 -3.86
CA ASP A 63 10.61 8.34 -4.27
C ASP A 63 10.43 9.62 -5.10
N ALA A 64 9.55 9.61 -6.10
CA ALA A 64 9.24 10.79 -6.90
C ALA A 64 8.68 11.95 -6.06
N THR A 65 7.83 11.65 -5.08
CA THR A 65 7.29 12.66 -4.15
C THR A 65 8.40 13.29 -3.30
N PHE A 66 9.33 12.45 -2.81
CA PHE A 66 10.48 12.92 -2.04
C PHE A 66 11.43 13.76 -2.91
N ASP A 67 11.79 13.28 -4.09
CA ASP A 67 12.73 13.95 -4.99
C ASP A 67 12.17 15.31 -5.44
N ASN A 68 10.86 15.40 -5.74
CA ASN A 68 10.18 16.67 -6.01
C ASN A 68 10.30 17.65 -4.82
N ALA A 69 10.02 17.19 -3.60
CA ALA A 69 10.11 18.03 -2.40
C ALA A 69 11.54 18.50 -2.08
N VAL A 70 12.55 17.74 -2.49
CA VAL A 70 13.96 18.15 -2.42
C VAL A 70 14.27 19.18 -3.51
N GLU A 71 13.84 18.96 -4.75
CA GLU A 71 14.05 19.88 -5.88
C GLU A 71 13.40 21.24 -5.65
N THR A 72 12.20 21.27 -5.03
CA THR A 72 11.52 22.52 -4.67
C THR A 72 12.16 23.24 -3.48
N GLY A 73 13.12 22.60 -2.80
CA GLY A 73 13.77 23.14 -1.61
C GLY A 73 12.91 23.13 -0.34
N CYS A 74 11.79 22.41 -0.34
CA CYS A 74 10.89 22.36 0.82
C CYS A 74 11.45 21.48 1.94
N LEU A 75 12.34 20.54 1.63
CA LEU A 75 12.98 19.64 2.60
C LEU A 75 14.38 20.15 2.99
N ILE A 76 14.45 21.14 3.89
CA ILE A 76 15.72 21.67 4.43
C ILE A 76 15.81 21.45 5.94
N GLY A 77 17.00 21.12 6.44
CA GLY A 77 17.28 21.04 7.87
C GLY A 77 16.83 19.73 8.54
N ARG A 78 16.42 19.81 9.81
CA ARG A 78 16.16 18.64 10.67
C ARG A 78 15.02 17.74 10.15
N GLU A 79 14.01 18.32 9.52
CA GLU A 79 12.88 17.57 8.95
C GLU A 79 13.33 16.72 7.75
N SER A 80 14.28 17.23 6.96
CA SER A 80 14.85 16.49 5.82
C SER A 80 15.57 15.21 6.27
N GLU A 81 16.28 15.25 7.40
CA GLU A 81 17.04 14.11 7.92
C GLU A 81 16.11 13.02 8.46
N LEU A 82 15.04 13.41 9.18
CA LEU A 82 14.03 12.46 9.67
C LEU A 82 13.28 11.79 8.53
N ILE A 83 12.90 12.54 7.49
CA ILE A 83 12.21 11.99 6.31
C ILE A 83 13.14 11.09 5.51
N THR A 84 14.40 11.50 5.31
CA THR A 84 15.41 10.68 4.64
C THR A 84 15.63 9.36 5.40
N GLN A 85 15.72 9.42 6.73
CA GLN A 85 15.87 8.22 7.55
C GLN A 85 14.64 7.31 7.46
N ALA A 86 13.43 7.87 7.50
CA ALA A 86 12.19 7.12 7.34
C ALA A 86 12.11 6.45 5.96
N ARG A 87 12.48 7.17 4.90
CA ARG A 87 12.59 6.65 3.53
C ARG A 87 13.56 5.47 3.45
N LEU A 88 14.76 5.60 4.00
CA LEU A 88 15.76 4.52 3.99
C LEU A 88 15.28 3.27 4.75
N ARG A 89 14.56 3.45 5.87
CA ARG A 89 13.93 2.33 6.60
C ARG A 89 12.87 1.64 5.74
N LEU A 90 12.05 2.38 5.01
CA LEU A 90 11.05 1.82 4.11
C LEU A 90 11.69 1.07 2.94
N LYS A 91 12.75 1.61 2.33
CA LYS A 91 13.51 0.92 1.27
C LYS A 91 14.10 -0.40 1.75
N ARG A 92 14.67 -0.39 2.96
CA ARG A 92 15.19 -1.61 3.59
C ARG A 92 14.08 -2.66 3.78
N LYS A 93 12.93 -2.26 4.34
CA LYS A 93 11.79 -3.17 4.51
C LYS A 93 11.26 -3.71 3.19
N ALA A 94 11.13 -2.87 2.15
CA ALA A 94 10.73 -3.32 0.82
C ALA A 94 11.72 -4.36 0.26
N SER A 95 13.02 -4.12 0.41
CA SER A 95 14.05 -5.08 0.01
C SER A 95 13.97 -6.40 0.79
N GLU A 96 13.63 -6.36 2.07
CA GLU A 96 13.44 -7.56 2.90
C GLU A 96 12.21 -8.37 2.46
N ILE A 97 11.09 -7.69 2.16
CA ILE A 97 9.89 -8.34 1.60
C ILE A 97 10.22 -9.02 0.27
N ARG A 98 10.95 -8.33 -0.63
CA ARG A 98 11.39 -8.90 -1.90
C ARG A 98 12.28 -10.13 -1.69
N SER A 99 13.25 -10.06 -0.77
CA SER A 99 14.19 -11.16 -0.52
C SER A 99 13.48 -12.38 0.08
N ARG A 100 12.56 -12.19 1.03
CA ARG A 100 11.71 -13.27 1.57
C ARG A 100 10.82 -13.86 0.48
N SER A 101 10.21 -13.04 -0.37
CA SER A 101 9.39 -13.53 -1.47
C SER A 101 10.15 -14.37 -2.50
N LEU A 102 11.45 -14.11 -2.68
CA LEU A 102 12.35 -14.91 -3.52
C LEU A 102 12.73 -16.24 -2.84
N GLN A 103 12.83 -16.28 -1.51
CA GLN A 103 13.08 -17.52 -0.77
C GLN A 103 11.85 -18.44 -0.78
N SER A 104 10.64 -17.88 -0.73
CA SER A 104 9.36 -18.62 -0.75
C SER A 104 8.90 -19.00 -2.17
N ALA A 105 9.81 -19.14 -3.14
CA ALA A 105 9.53 -19.21 -4.59
C ALA A 105 8.56 -20.32 -5.07
N SER A 106 8.17 -21.27 -4.22
CA SER A 106 7.33 -22.43 -4.54
C SER A 106 5.95 -22.44 -3.84
N SER A 107 5.45 -21.29 -3.41
CA SER A 107 4.11 -21.22 -2.80
C SER A 107 3.00 -21.25 -3.87
N ILE A 108 2.09 -22.23 -3.81
CA ILE A 108 0.87 -22.30 -4.65
C ILE A 108 0.10 -20.98 -4.61
N TRP A 109 0.15 -20.29 -3.46
CA TRP A 109 -0.46 -18.98 -3.26
C TRP A 109 0.13 -17.90 -4.16
N LYS A 110 1.43 -17.92 -4.45
CA LYS A 110 2.05 -16.96 -5.36
C LYS A 110 1.49 -17.08 -6.77
N THR A 111 1.22 -18.31 -7.23
CA THR A 111 0.61 -18.59 -8.53
C THR A 111 -0.88 -18.24 -8.57
N CYS A 112 -1.62 -18.53 -7.49
CA CYS A 112 -3.08 -18.29 -7.44
C CYS A 112 -3.46 -16.83 -7.12
N LEU A 113 -2.71 -16.16 -6.23
CA LEU A 113 -3.05 -14.84 -5.69
C LEU A 113 -2.06 -13.74 -6.12
N GLY A 114 -0.88 -14.10 -6.64
CA GLY A 114 0.15 -13.14 -7.02
C GLY A 114 1.02 -12.62 -5.86
N PHE A 115 0.79 -13.09 -4.63
CA PHE A 115 1.58 -12.76 -3.44
C PHE A 115 1.52 -13.91 -2.43
N ASP A 116 2.42 -13.88 -1.45
CA ASP A 116 2.47 -14.86 -0.37
C ASP A 116 1.65 -14.37 0.84
N PRO A 117 0.67 -15.14 1.34
CA PRO A 117 -0.09 -14.78 2.54
C PRO A 117 0.78 -14.48 3.75
N GLU A 118 1.96 -15.11 3.86
CA GLU A 118 2.90 -14.85 4.96
C GLU A 118 3.48 -13.43 4.91
N LEU A 119 3.63 -12.86 3.71
CA LEU A 119 4.16 -11.51 3.51
C LEU A 119 3.07 -10.42 3.55
N LEU A 120 1.80 -10.82 3.58
CA LEU A 120 0.68 -9.91 3.51
C LEU A 120 0.69 -8.87 4.64
N SER A 121 0.98 -9.30 5.87
CA SER A 121 1.07 -8.40 7.03
C SER A 121 2.22 -7.40 6.88
N GLU A 122 3.39 -7.85 6.44
CA GLU A 122 4.58 -7.01 6.19
C GLU A 122 4.31 -5.97 5.10
N ILE A 123 3.63 -6.37 4.02
CA ILE A 123 3.23 -5.49 2.91
C ILE A 123 2.23 -4.43 3.39
N ILE A 124 1.23 -4.82 4.20
CA ILE A 124 0.26 -3.87 4.76
C ILE A 124 0.95 -2.87 5.69
N GLU A 125 1.84 -3.33 6.58
CA GLU A 125 2.59 -2.46 7.48
C GLU A 125 3.47 -1.48 6.71
N TRP A 126 4.16 -1.99 5.68
CA TRP A 126 4.97 -1.17 4.79
C TRP A 126 4.11 -0.11 4.09
N SER A 127 2.96 -0.51 3.51
CA SER A 127 2.08 0.38 2.76
C SER A 127 1.53 1.51 3.64
N ASN A 128 1.13 1.20 4.87
CA ASN A 128 0.67 2.21 5.82
C ASN A 128 1.77 3.21 6.19
N SER A 129 2.98 2.69 6.40
CA SER A 129 4.14 3.51 6.74
C SER A 129 4.57 4.40 5.56
N ALA A 130 4.51 3.88 4.33
CA ALA A 130 4.79 4.62 3.10
C ALA A 130 3.76 5.74 2.86
N GLU A 131 2.46 5.45 2.99
CA GLU A 131 1.41 6.47 2.86
C GLU A 131 1.45 7.52 3.97
N LYS A 132 1.88 7.15 5.18
CA LYS A 132 2.15 8.13 6.23
C LYS A 132 3.29 9.06 5.82
N LEU A 133 4.42 8.51 5.40
CA LEU A 133 5.57 9.32 4.98
C LEU A 133 5.24 10.22 3.79
N ARG A 134 4.48 9.72 2.81
CA ARG A 134 4.02 10.51 1.67
C ARG A 134 3.18 11.71 2.11
N ARG A 135 2.25 11.49 3.05
CA ARG A 135 1.44 12.57 3.63
C ARG A 135 2.28 13.57 4.41
N ASP A 136 3.26 13.10 5.17
CA ASP A 136 4.17 13.97 5.92
C ASP A 136 4.99 14.87 4.97
N ILE A 137 5.52 14.32 3.86
CA ILE A 137 6.23 15.10 2.83
C ILE A 137 5.29 16.15 2.20
N LEU A 138 4.08 15.74 1.79
CA LEU A 138 3.12 16.66 1.18
C LEU A 138 2.68 17.77 2.14
N ALA A 139 2.54 17.47 3.44
CA ALA A 139 2.23 18.48 4.44
C ALA A 139 3.34 19.53 4.57
N ILE A 140 4.62 19.13 4.49
CA ILE A 140 5.75 20.06 4.51
C ILE A 140 5.76 20.93 3.26
N VAL A 141 5.59 20.32 2.08
CA VAL A 141 5.52 21.06 0.80
C VAL A 141 4.38 22.09 0.83
N GLU A 142 3.20 21.70 1.32
CA GLU A 142 2.06 22.60 1.42
C GLU A 142 2.31 23.73 2.43
N ASN A 143 2.95 23.43 3.56
CA ASN A 143 3.30 24.43 4.55
C ASN A 143 4.31 25.46 4.01
N ASP A 144 5.31 25.01 3.25
CA ASP A 144 6.27 25.89 2.57
C ASP A 144 5.58 26.76 1.51
N ASN A 145 4.72 26.17 0.68
CA ASN A 145 3.93 26.90 -0.31
C ASN A 145 3.09 28.00 0.34
N ARG A 146 2.40 27.66 1.43
CA ARG A 146 1.60 28.63 2.18
C ARG A 146 2.45 29.79 2.70
N TYR A 147 3.61 29.51 3.26
CA TYR A 147 4.54 30.54 3.72
C TYR A 147 4.97 31.47 2.58
N ARG A 148 5.30 30.91 1.41
CA ARG A 148 5.65 31.70 0.23
C ARG A 148 4.51 32.59 -0.24
N TYR A 149 3.28 32.08 -0.27
CA TYR A 149 2.12 32.88 -0.63
C TYR A 149 1.85 34.01 0.37
N ASP A 150 1.97 33.76 1.66
CA ASP A 150 1.79 34.78 2.70
C ASP A 150 2.84 35.92 2.57
N ILE A 151 4.10 35.59 2.24
CA ILE A 151 5.13 36.58 1.93
C ILE A 151 4.75 37.39 0.69
N GLU A 152 4.35 36.72 -0.40
CA GLU A 152 3.99 37.40 -1.64
C GLU A 152 2.78 38.32 -1.48
N LEU A 153 1.79 37.90 -0.70
CA LEU A 153 0.60 38.69 -0.39
C LEU A 153 0.98 39.94 0.41
N SER A 154 1.75 39.77 1.49
CA SER A 154 2.28 40.86 2.31
C SER A 154 3.12 41.84 1.48
N ARG A 155 3.94 41.33 0.54
CA ARG A 155 4.73 42.16 -0.36
C ARG A 155 3.85 43.02 -1.27
N ARG A 156 2.78 42.46 -1.84
CA ARG A 156 1.86 43.19 -2.73
C ARG A 156 1.07 44.25 -1.98
N GLU A 157 0.57 43.95 -0.79
CA GLU A 157 -0.14 44.92 0.07
C GLU A 157 0.75 46.10 0.43
N ASN A 158 2.01 45.84 0.79
CA ASN A 158 2.98 46.89 1.09
C ASN A 158 3.28 47.81 -0.11
N VAL A 159 3.30 47.27 -1.33
CA VAL A 159 3.48 48.07 -2.55
C VAL A 159 2.25 48.95 -2.82
N VAL A 160 1.04 48.40 -2.70
CA VAL A 160 -0.21 49.16 -2.89
C VAL A 160 -0.34 50.29 -1.87
N ASN A 161 0.00 50.03 -0.61
CA ASN A 161 -0.03 51.04 0.45
C ASN A 161 0.97 52.18 0.19
N ARG A 162 2.19 51.87 -0.26
CA ARG A 162 3.20 52.89 -0.61
C ARG A 162 2.76 53.75 -1.79
N VAL A 163 2.19 53.15 -2.82
CA VAL A 163 1.68 53.89 -4.00
C VAL A 163 0.53 54.82 -3.61
N SER A 164 -0.37 54.38 -2.72
CA SER A 164 -1.49 55.18 -2.24
C SER A 164 -1.03 56.38 -1.39
N THR A 165 0.03 56.24 -0.59
CA THR A 165 0.60 57.35 0.19
C THR A 165 1.45 58.33 -0.65
N ALA A 166 1.85 57.95 -1.86
CA ALA A 166 2.69 58.75 -2.74
C ALA A 166 1.89 59.58 -3.78
N SER A 167 0.55 59.52 -3.78
CA SER A 167 -0.31 60.45 -4.52
C SER A 167 -0.98 61.48 -3.62
N PRO A 168 -0.30 62.57 -3.24
CA PRO A 168 -0.96 63.81 -2.86
C PRO A 168 -1.19 64.65 -4.12
N THR A 169 -2.46 64.92 -4.45
CA THR A 169 -2.87 66.11 -5.22
C THR A 169 -2.72 67.36 -4.39
#